data_AF-A0A418M3Z5-F1
#
_entry.id   AF-A0A418M3Z5-F1
#
_cell.length_a   1.000
_cell.length_b   1.000
_cell.length_c   1.000
_cell.angle_alpha   90.00
_cell.angle_beta   90.00
_cell.angle_gamma   90.00
#
_symmetry.space_group_name_H-M   'P 1'
#
loop_
_entity.id
_entity.type
_entity.pdbx_description
1 polymer ?
#
loop_
_entity_poly.entity_id
_entity_poly.type
_entity_poly.pdbx_seq_one_letter_code
_entity_poly.pdbx_strand_id
1 'polypeptide(L)'
;MTKQPKTEHTGFRNGALFCFHCGVSQPMPLPMPVTLASDFMKSFAKLHRSCKKTWTEPVNATPSERTEKQNAMWWLANGERGVSSETIFKYLSDDVSIERSRWESHPLDPSDFRRCHLLLEAVPQFRAKLDRMRAVSPVWARLVDHWGKLTDMLLEQMVTRKDNGMYDFMKSLGC
;
A
#
# COMPACT_ATOMS: atom_id res chain seq x y z
N MET A 1 -25.69 -15.01 -2.42
CA MET A 1 -24.99 -14.49 -3.61
C MET A 1 -24.29 -13.20 -3.22
N THR A 2 -23.01 -13.28 -2.83
CA THR A 2 -22.21 -12.09 -2.53
C THR A 2 -21.86 -11.39 -3.85
N LYS A 3 -22.37 -10.16 -4.03
CA LYS A 3 -22.00 -9.32 -5.17
C LYS A 3 -20.50 -9.10 -5.13
N GLN A 4 -19.80 -9.49 -6.19
CA GLN A 4 -18.38 -9.18 -6.35
C GLN A 4 -18.18 -7.66 -6.26
N PRO A 5 -17.22 -7.15 -5.47
CA PRO A 5 -16.92 -5.73 -5.46
C PRO A 5 -16.40 -5.34 -6.85
N LYS A 6 -17.08 -4.38 -7.50
CA LYS A 6 -16.60 -3.80 -8.74
C LYS A 6 -15.28 -3.10 -8.44
N THR A 7 -14.24 -3.38 -9.22
CA THR A 7 -13.02 -2.58 -9.17
C THR A 7 -13.38 -1.14 -9.46
N GLU A 8 -13.23 -0.27 -8.47
CA GLU A 8 -13.61 1.13 -8.59
C GLU A 8 -12.71 1.83 -9.62
N HIS A 9 -13.32 2.65 -10.46
CA HIS A 9 -12.63 3.39 -11.52
C HIS A 9 -11.72 4.48 -10.92
N THR A 10 -12.18 5.09 -9.83
CA THR A 10 -11.46 6.15 -9.11
C THR A 10 -11.40 5.80 -7.63
N GLY A 11 -10.34 6.23 -6.95
CA GLY A 11 -10.20 6.08 -5.50
C GLY A 11 -9.07 6.94 -4.98
N PHE A 12 -8.42 6.51 -3.90
CA PHE A 12 -7.24 7.19 -3.36
C PHE A 12 -5.98 6.37 -3.64
N ARG A 13 -4.91 7.05 -4.06
CA ARG A 13 -3.55 6.49 -4.18
C ARG A 13 -2.55 7.54 -3.69
N ASN A 14 -1.65 7.15 -2.80
CA ASN A 14 -0.56 8.00 -2.30
C ASN A 14 -1.03 9.38 -1.77
N GLY A 15 -2.19 9.42 -1.11
CA GLY A 15 -2.76 10.64 -0.51
C GLY A 15 -3.52 11.57 -1.48
N ALA A 16 -3.71 11.18 -2.74
CA ALA A 16 -4.44 11.94 -3.75
C ALA A 16 -5.62 11.15 -4.31
N LEU A 17 -6.60 11.85 -4.88
CA LEU A 17 -7.60 11.20 -5.74
C LEU A 17 -6.91 10.69 -6.99
N PHE A 18 -7.26 9.47 -7.39
CA PHE A 18 -6.57 8.75 -8.43
C PHE A 18 -7.56 8.04 -9.35
N CYS A 19 -7.32 8.12 -10.66
CA CYS A 19 -8.06 7.36 -11.65
C CYS A 19 -7.27 6.10 -12.05
N PHE A 20 -7.78 4.92 -11.70
CA PHE A 20 -7.15 3.63 -12.02
C PHE A 20 -7.27 3.23 -13.50
N HIS A 21 -7.90 4.06 -14.34
CA HIS A 21 -7.92 3.88 -15.78
C HIS A 21 -6.90 4.75 -16.51
N CYS A 22 -6.82 6.06 -16.24
CA CYS A 22 -5.92 6.94 -16.97
C CYS A 22 -4.66 7.36 -16.19
N GLY A 23 -4.59 7.07 -14.87
CA GLY A 23 -3.45 7.40 -14.03
C GLY A 23 -3.40 8.85 -13.55
N VAL A 24 -4.42 9.66 -13.85
CA VAL A 24 -4.50 11.04 -13.34
C VAL A 24 -4.59 11.03 -11.81
N SER A 25 -3.73 11.82 -11.19
CA SER A 25 -3.65 12.02 -9.75
C SER A 25 -3.94 13.48 -9.43
N GLN A 26 -4.93 13.74 -8.57
CA GLN A 26 -5.33 15.07 -8.15
C GLN A 26 -5.25 15.18 -6.62
N PRO A 27 -4.29 15.95 -6.09
CA PRO A 27 -4.23 16.27 -4.67
C PRO A 27 -5.50 17.00 -4.23
N MET A 28 -5.98 16.68 -3.03
CA MET A 28 -7.09 17.39 -2.42
C MET A 28 -6.54 18.56 -1.60
N PRO A 29 -7.06 19.80 -1.78
CA PRO A 29 -6.61 20.95 -1.00
C PRO A 29 -7.14 20.84 0.43
N LEU A 30 -6.31 20.36 1.35
CA LEU A 30 -6.64 20.23 2.77
C LEU A 30 -6.02 21.36 3.61
N PRO A 31 -6.66 21.78 4.72
CA PRO A 31 -7.95 21.33 5.22
C PRO A 31 -9.13 21.94 4.44
N MET A 32 -10.24 21.21 4.34
CA MET A 32 -11.48 21.68 3.71
C MET A 32 -12.73 21.08 4.39
N PRO A 33 -13.91 21.71 4.28
CA PRO A 33 -15.16 21.13 4.77
C PRO A 33 -15.46 19.77 4.14
N VAL A 34 -16.00 18.83 4.92
CA VAL A 34 -16.33 17.46 4.46
C VAL A 34 -17.31 17.47 3.28
N THR A 35 -18.26 18.41 3.26
CA THR A 35 -19.19 18.58 2.14
C THR A 35 -18.45 18.92 0.85
N LEU A 36 -17.50 19.87 0.91
CA LEU A 36 -16.69 20.25 -0.23
C LEU A 36 -15.76 19.11 -0.67
N ALA A 37 -15.20 18.34 0.28
CA ALA A 37 -14.41 17.15 -0.04
C ALA A 37 -15.27 16.10 -0.77
N SER A 38 -16.51 15.87 -0.32
CA SER A 38 -17.46 14.96 -0.98
C SER A 38 -17.77 15.39 -2.41
N ASP A 39 -18.03 16.67 -2.62
CA ASP A 39 -18.35 17.20 -3.96
C ASP A 39 -17.12 17.18 -4.88
N PHE A 40 -15.94 17.41 -4.34
CA PHE A 40 -14.66 17.27 -5.06
C PHE A 40 -14.45 15.82 -5.52
N MET A 41 -14.66 14.84 -4.63
CA MET A 41 -14.59 13.40 -4.95
C MET A 41 -15.60 13.00 -6.03
N LYS A 42 -16.85 13.42 -5.91
CA LYS A 42 -17.90 13.15 -6.91
C LYS A 42 -17.57 13.78 -8.27
N SER A 43 -17.04 15.00 -8.26
CA SER A 43 -16.65 15.72 -9.48
C SER A 43 -15.51 15.01 -10.20
N PHE A 44 -14.50 14.56 -9.46
CA PHE A 44 -13.40 13.75 -9.98
C PHE A 44 -13.91 12.45 -10.61
N ALA A 45 -14.75 11.70 -9.89
CA ALA A 45 -15.36 10.46 -10.39
C ALA A 45 -16.19 10.70 -11.66
N LYS A 46 -16.96 11.79 -11.73
CA LYS A 46 -17.75 12.17 -12.91
C LYS A 46 -16.87 12.51 -14.11
N LEU A 47 -15.79 13.28 -13.91
CA LEU A 47 -14.84 13.65 -14.97
C LEU A 47 -14.17 12.41 -15.57
N HIS A 48 -13.83 11.45 -14.71
CA HIS A 48 -13.11 10.25 -15.13
C HIS A 48 -13.99 9.08 -15.52
N ARG A 49 -15.32 9.14 -15.37
CA ARG A 49 -16.26 8.02 -15.60
C ARG A 49 -16.07 7.25 -16.93
N SER A 50 -15.59 7.91 -17.97
CA SER A 50 -15.41 7.38 -19.33
C SER A 50 -13.94 7.29 -19.76
N CYS A 51 -12.99 7.45 -18.84
CA CYS A 51 -11.58 7.25 -19.14
C CYS A 51 -11.34 5.81 -19.62
N LYS A 52 -10.55 5.68 -20.69
CA LYS A 52 -10.06 4.38 -21.17
C LYS A 52 -9.02 3.85 -20.20
N LYS A 53 -8.97 2.53 -20.02
CA LYS A 53 -7.96 1.86 -19.19
C LYS A 53 -6.61 1.82 -19.92
N THR A 54 -5.83 2.89 -19.74
CA THR A 54 -4.48 3.07 -20.30
C THR A 54 -3.38 2.98 -19.25
N TRP A 55 -3.73 3.13 -17.97
CA TRP A 55 -2.80 3.03 -16.86
C TRP A 55 -2.75 1.60 -16.32
N THR A 56 -1.54 1.16 -16.02
CA THR A 56 -1.24 -0.08 -15.35
C THR A 56 -0.36 0.24 -14.16
N GLU A 57 -0.59 -0.46 -13.04
CA GLU A 57 0.25 -0.30 -11.86
C GLU A 57 1.71 -0.60 -12.22
N PRO A 58 2.65 0.34 -11.96
CA PRO A 58 4.06 0.09 -12.21
C PRO A 58 4.56 -1.07 -11.36
N VAL A 59 5.39 -1.92 -11.96
CA VAL A 59 6.09 -3.01 -11.27
C VAL A 59 7.58 -2.79 -11.43
N ASN A 60 8.34 -2.95 -10.34
CA ASN A 60 9.80 -2.97 -10.45
C ASN A 60 10.19 -4.32 -11.06
N ALA A 61 10.43 -4.37 -12.37
CA ALA A 61 10.54 -5.63 -13.10
C ALA A 61 11.83 -6.43 -12.79
N THR A 62 12.93 -5.74 -12.46
CA THR A 62 14.23 -6.38 -12.17
C THR A 62 14.85 -5.87 -10.86
N PRO A 63 14.16 -6.05 -9.71
CA PRO A 63 14.61 -5.50 -8.45
C PRO A 63 15.89 -6.18 -7.94
N SER A 64 16.15 -7.43 -8.35
CA SER A 64 17.38 -8.17 -8.01
C SER A 64 18.64 -7.66 -8.72
N GLU A 65 18.48 -6.93 -9.83
CA GLU A 65 19.59 -6.39 -10.64
C GLU A 65 19.98 -4.96 -10.23
N ARG A 66 19.32 -4.41 -9.21
CA ARG A 66 19.44 -3.02 -8.78
C ARG A 66 19.96 -2.94 -7.36
N THR A 67 20.61 -1.83 -7.03
CA THR A 67 21.00 -1.53 -5.66
C THR A 67 19.77 -1.24 -4.79
N GLU A 68 19.92 -1.39 -3.46
CA GLU A 68 18.87 -1.02 -2.51
C GLU A 68 18.38 0.41 -2.75
N LYS A 69 19.32 1.36 -2.90
CA LYS A 69 19.00 2.77 -3.16
C LYS A 69 18.18 2.95 -4.44
N GLN A 70 18.51 2.26 -5.53
CA GLN A 70 17.75 2.34 -6.78
C GLN A 70 16.32 1.81 -6.62
N ASN A 71 16.16 0.68 -5.94
CA ASN A 71 14.84 0.09 -5.66
C ASN A 71 14.01 0.97 -4.72
N ALA A 72 14.63 1.49 -3.67
CA ALA A 72 14.00 2.39 -2.71
C ALA A 72 13.51 3.67 -3.42
N MET A 73 14.35 4.30 -4.25
CA MET A 73 13.96 5.47 -5.04
C MET A 73 12.85 5.14 -6.05
N TRP A 74 12.91 3.97 -6.69
CA TRP A 74 11.84 3.51 -7.57
C TRP A 74 10.50 3.39 -6.82
N TRP A 75 10.51 2.80 -5.63
CA TRP A 75 9.30 2.63 -4.82
C TRP A 75 8.74 3.98 -4.35
N LEU A 76 9.59 4.93 -3.95
CA LEU A 76 9.14 6.28 -3.60
C LEU A 76 8.42 6.99 -4.76
N ALA A 77 8.92 6.81 -5.99
CA ALA A 77 8.35 7.43 -7.17
C ALA A 77 7.08 6.71 -7.69
N ASN A 78 7.02 5.38 -7.62
CA ASN A 78 6.02 4.59 -8.35
C ASN A 78 5.15 3.68 -7.47
N GLY A 79 5.67 3.28 -6.31
CA GLY A 79 5.02 2.35 -5.40
C GLY A 79 3.70 2.87 -4.86
N GLU A 80 2.81 1.94 -4.51
CA GLU A 80 1.64 2.26 -3.72
C GLU A 80 2.05 2.36 -2.25
N ARG A 81 1.72 3.49 -1.62
CA ARG A 81 2.19 3.86 -0.29
C ARG A 81 1.04 4.02 0.70
N GLY A 82 1.35 3.69 1.95
CA GLY A 82 0.56 3.96 3.14
C GLY A 82 1.48 4.08 4.35
N VAL A 83 0.94 4.57 5.47
CA VAL A 83 1.74 4.85 6.69
C VAL A 83 2.49 3.62 7.19
N SER A 84 1.88 2.44 7.13
CA SER A 84 2.49 1.17 7.53
C SER A 84 3.68 0.78 6.63
N SER A 85 3.56 0.89 5.30
CA SER A 85 4.67 0.65 4.36
C SER A 85 5.77 1.70 4.47
N GLU A 86 5.42 2.97 4.71
CA GLU A 86 6.40 4.03 4.96
C GLU A 86 7.13 3.81 6.28
N THR A 87 6.48 3.18 7.26
CA THR A 87 7.13 2.75 8.51
C THR A 87 8.19 1.69 8.21
N ILE A 88 7.91 0.67 7.41
CA ILE A 88 8.96 -0.28 6.95
C ILE A 88 10.10 0.46 6.27
N PHE A 89 9.79 1.30 5.29
CA PHE A 89 10.79 2.04 4.51
C PHE A 89 11.72 2.84 5.43
N LYS A 90 11.15 3.58 6.38
CA LYS A 90 11.88 4.40 7.35
C LYS A 90 12.87 3.59 8.21
N TYR A 91 12.50 2.39 8.63
CA TYR A 91 13.31 1.59 9.56
C TYR A 91 14.33 0.69 8.88
N LEU A 92 14.11 0.32 7.61
CA LEU A 92 14.95 -0.62 6.87
C LEU A 92 15.84 0.03 5.82
N SER A 93 15.53 1.25 5.37
CA SER A 93 16.35 2.03 4.46
C SER A 93 17.57 2.59 5.19
N ASP A 94 18.77 2.25 4.72
CA ASP A 94 20.00 2.77 5.32
C ASP A 94 20.44 4.10 4.66
N ASP A 95 20.18 4.29 3.36
CA ASP A 95 20.72 5.40 2.56
C ASP A 95 19.68 6.43 2.08
N VAL A 96 18.39 6.11 2.20
CA VAL A 96 17.30 6.97 1.72
C VAL A 96 16.37 7.30 2.87
N SER A 97 16.34 8.55 3.28
CA SER A 97 15.39 9.05 4.26
C SER A 97 14.17 9.66 3.56
N ILE A 98 13.00 9.44 4.16
CA ILE A 98 11.79 10.21 3.87
C ILE A 98 11.50 11.11 5.07
N GLU A 99 10.94 12.29 4.83
CA GLU A 99 10.40 13.08 5.94
C GLU A 99 9.38 12.23 6.69
N ARG A 100 9.55 12.14 8.01
CA ARG A 100 8.75 11.26 8.86
C ARG A 100 7.27 11.58 8.63
N SER A 101 6.47 10.58 8.25
CA SER A 101 5.07 10.57 8.70
C SER A 101 5.11 10.86 10.20
N ARG A 102 4.30 11.82 10.67
CA ARG A 102 4.21 12.16 12.10
C ARG A 102 3.83 10.95 12.96
N TRP A 103 3.38 9.86 12.34
CA TRP A 103 2.87 8.65 12.97
C TRP A 103 3.58 7.42 12.39
N GLU A 104 4.17 6.63 13.27
CA GLU A 104 4.57 5.25 12.97
C GLU A 104 3.34 4.36 13.10
N SER A 105 3.18 3.40 12.18
CA SER A 105 2.04 2.48 12.20
C SER A 105 2.45 1.08 11.76
N HIS A 106 1.54 0.14 11.94
CA HIS A 106 1.61 -1.23 11.44
C HIS A 106 0.40 -1.44 10.52
N PRO A 107 0.42 -2.44 9.62
CA PRO A 107 -0.75 -2.72 8.80
C PRO A 107 -1.94 -3.10 9.66
N LEU A 108 -3.07 -2.39 9.50
CA LEU A 108 -4.29 -2.59 10.30
C LEU A 108 -5.27 -3.58 9.66
N ASP A 109 -5.16 -3.76 8.34
CA ASP A 109 -6.01 -4.62 7.53
C ASP A 109 -5.25 -5.26 6.34
N PRO A 110 -5.88 -6.19 5.58
CA PRO A 110 -5.24 -6.82 4.42
C PRO A 110 -4.78 -5.83 3.33
N SER A 111 -5.43 -4.69 3.17
CA SER A 111 -5.04 -3.66 2.19
C SER A 111 -3.76 -2.95 2.61
N ASP A 112 -3.62 -2.64 3.91
CA ASP A 112 -2.37 -2.14 4.47
C ASP A 112 -1.24 -3.15 4.34
N PHE A 113 -1.50 -4.42 4.66
CA PHE A 113 -0.50 -5.48 4.53
C PHE A 113 -0.10 -5.66 3.06
N ARG A 114 -1.03 -5.58 2.10
CA ARG A 114 -0.73 -5.61 0.67
C ARG A 114 0.29 -4.54 0.27
N ARG A 115 0.12 -3.30 0.74
CA ARG A 115 1.07 -2.21 0.47
C ARG A 115 2.45 -2.49 1.05
N CYS A 116 2.50 -3.02 2.28
CA CYS A 116 3.76 -3.46 2.89
C CYS A 116 4.43 -4.61 2.10
N HIS A 117 3.65 -5.59 1.65
CA HIS A 117 4.14 -6.70 0.84
C HIS A 117 4.70 -6.21 -0.50
N LEU A 118 3.98 -5.35 -1.23
CA LEU A 118 4.43 -4.78 -2.49
C LEU A 118 5.71 -3.95 -2.35
N LEU A 119 5.92 -3.26 -1.23
CA LEU A 119 7.20 -2.61 -0.93
C LEU A 119 8.35 -3.63 -0.88
N LEU A 120 8.17 -4.76 -0.19
CA LEU A 120 9.22 -5.77 -0.06
C LEU A 120 9.50 -6.49 -1.40
N GLU A 121 8.49 -6.64 -2.26
CA GLU A 121 8.69 -7.14 -3.63
C GLU A 121 9.45 -6.13 -4.49
N ALA A 122 9.15 -4.83 -4.34
CA ALA A 122 9.85 -3.76 -5.06
C ALA A 122 11.28 -3.52 -4.55
N VAL A 123 11.56 -3.83 -3.28
CA VAL A 123 12.84 -3.61 -2.59
C VAL A 123 13.23 -4.89 -1.81
N PRO A 124 13.69 -5.96 -2.48
CA PRO A 124 13.97 -7.25 -1.85
C PRO A 124 15.06 -7.17 -0.78
N GLN A 125 15.94 -6.16 -0.83
CA GLN A 125 16.91 -5.90 0.23
C GLN A 125 16.25 -5.60 1.58
N PHE A 126 15.07 -4.99 1.59
CA PHE A 126 14.28 -4.78 2.81
C PHE A 126 13.72 -6.10 3.34
N ARG A 127 13.38 -7.07 2.46
CA ARG A 127 12.91 -8.39 2.89
C ARG A 127 13.97 -9.11 3.72
N ALA A 128 15.24 -9.02 3.33
CA ALA A 128 16.37 -9.58 4.09
C ALA A 128 16.58 -8.91 5.46
N LYS A 129 16.08 -7.68 5.64
CA LYS A 129 16.19 -6.89 6.87
C LYS A 129 14.92 -6.92 7.72
N LEU A 130 13.88 -7.64 7.29
CA LEU A 130 12.54 -7.55 7.87
C LEU A 130 12.50 -7.84 9.39
N ASP A 131 13.39 -8.68 9.90
CA ASP A 131 13.52 -8.95 11.34
C ASP A 131 13.81 -7.70 12.19
N ARG A 132 14.44 -6.66 11.63
CA ARG A 132 14.64 -5.37 12.32
C ARG A 132 13.31 -4.73 12.72
N MET A 133 12.22 -5.01 12.01
CA MET A 133 10.89 -4.46 12.34
C MET A 133 10.37 -4.96 13.69
N ARG A 134 10.86 -6.10 14.20
CA ARG A 134 10.46 -6.62 15.52
C ARG A 134 10.71 -5.63 16.66
N ALA A 135 11.73 -4.77 16.52
CA ALA A 135 12.07 -3.75 17.50
C ALA A 135 11.15 -2.53 17.47
N VAL A 136 10.27 -2.39 16.47
CA VAL A 136 9.39 -1.23 16.31
C VAL A 136 8.20 -1.29 17.27
N SER A 137 7.57 -2.46 17.40
CA SER A 137 6.46 -2.67 18.36
C SER A 137 6.16 -4.16 18.58
N PRO A 138 5.43 -4.51 19.66
CA PRO A 138 4.96 -5.88 19.86
C PRO A 138 4.07 -6.41 18.72
N VAL A 139 3.30 -5.52 18.06
CA VAL A 139 2.48 -5.90 16.90
C VAL A 139 3.37 -6.23 15.71
N TRP A 140 4.40 -5.41 15.44
CA TRP A 140 5.38 -5.71 14.40
C TRP A 140 6.12 -7.02 14.66
N ALA A 141 6.49 -7.31 15.91
CA ALA A 141 7.11 -8.59 16.24
C ALA A 141 6.24 -9.78 15.81
N ARG A 142 4.95 -9.77 16.15
CA ARG A 142 3.99 -10.80 15.73
C ARG A 142 3.75 -10.83 14.22
N LEU A 143 3.68 -9.67 13.57
CA LEU A 143 3.56 -9.59 12.12
C LEU A 143 4.75 -10.22 11.40
N VAL A 144 5.97 -9.99 11.89
CA VAL A 144 7.18 -10.60 11.33
C VAL A 144 7.16 -12.13 11.54
N ASP A 145 6.77 -12.61 12.73
CA ASP A 145 6.62 -14.05 13.02
C ASP A 145 5.63 -14.75 12.06
N HIS A 146 4.58 -14.05 11.65
CA HIS A 146 3.52 -14.61 10.80
C HIS A 146 3.57 -14.13 9.35
N TRP A 147 4.66 -13.49 8.91
CA TRP A 147 4.74 -12.83 7.61
C TRP A 147 4.50 -13.78 6.44
N GLY A 148 5.05 -15.00 6.51
CA GLY A 148 4.86 -16.04 5.49
C GLY A 148 3.38 -16.39 5.32
N LYS A 149 2.71 -16.75 6.42
CA LYS A 149 1.28 -17.05 6.43
C LYS A 149 0.42 -15.89 5.91
N LEU A 150 0.72 -14.66 6.34
CA LEU A 150 0.00 -13.46 5.85
C LEU A 150 0.20 -13.26 4.34
N THR A 151 1.40 -13.55 3.83
CA THR A 151 1.70 -13.51 2.39
C THR A 151 0.85 -14.54 1.65
N ASP A 152 0.78 -15.78 2.13
CA ASP A 152 -0.02 -16.84 1.51
C ASP A 152 -1.51 -16.48 1.46
N MET A 153 -2.05 -15.99 2.58
CA MET A 153 -3.43 -15.52 2.67
C MET A 153 -3.69 -14.35 1.71
N LEU A 154 -2.78 -13.38 1.64
CA LEU A 154 -2.89 -12.25 0.72
C LEU A 154 -2.93 -12.71 -0.75
N LEU A 155 -1.99 -13.57 -1.15
CA LEU A 155 -1.87 -14.05 -2.52
C LEU A 155 -3.13 -14.84 -2.93
N GLU A 156 -3.67 -15.66 -2.02
CA GLU A 156 -4.95 -16.34 -2.22
C GLU A 156 -6.10 -15.33 -2.42
N GLN A 157 -6.21 -14.29 -1.57
CA GLN A 157 -7.23 -13.25 -1.73
C GLN A 157 -7.08 -12.49 -3.05
N MET A 158 -5.86 -12.22 -3.51
CA MET A 158 -5.61 -11.52 -4.78
C MET A 158 -6.09 -12.33 -5.99
N VAL A 159 -5.95 -13.66 -5.94
CA VAL A 159 -6.41 -14.56 -7.01
C VAL A 159 -7.93 -14.79 -6.93
N THR A 160 -8.43 -15.14 -5.75
CA THR A 160 -9.81 -15.60 -5.56
C THR A 160 -10.81 -14.45 -5.38
N ARG A 161 -10.34 -13.30 -4.89
CA ARG A 161 -11.15 -12.15 -4.45
C ARG A 161 -12.19 -12.50 -3.38
N LYS A 162 -11.95 -13.58 -2.65
CA LYS A 162 -12.81 -14.03 -1.55
C LYS A 162 -12.13 -13.71 -0.22
N ASP A 163 -12.96 -13.49 0.79
CA ASP A 163 -12.46 -13.50 2.15
C ASP A 163 -11.98 -14.90 2.53
N ASN A 164 -10.85 -14.97 3.22
CA ASN A 164 -10.22 -16.17 3.74
C ASN A 164 -9.84 -16.02 5.23
N GLY A 165 -10.45 -15.04 5.92
CA GLY A 165 -10.20 -14.79 7.35
C GLY A 165 -8.90 -14.04 7.64
N MET A 166 -8.22 -13.49 6.62
CA MET A 166 -6.98 -12.72 6.83
C MET A 166 -7.18 -11.52 7.75
N TYR A 167 -8.32 -10.83 7.63
CA TYR A 167 -8.66 -9.70 8.48
C TYR A 167 -8.72 -10.13 9.96
N ASP A 168 -9.51 -11.15 10.28
CA ASP A 168 -9.65 -11.65 11.66
C ASP A 168 -8.32 -12.19 12.21
N PHE A 169 -7.54 -12.85 11.36
CA PHE A 169 -6.21 -13.29 11.72
C PHE A 169 -5.30 -12.10 12.08
N MET A 170 -5.28 -11.04 11.27
CA MET A 170 -4.54 -9.81 11.61
C MET A 170 -5.04 -9.18 12.92
N LYS A 171 -6.34 -9.14 13.17
CA LYS A 171 -6.89 -8.66 14.46
C LYS A 171 -6.41 -9.48 15.65
N SER A 172 -6.27 -10.80 15.49
CA SER A 172 -5.68 -11.65 16.53
C SER A 172 -4.19 -11.34 16.81
N LEU A 173 -3.49 -10.71 15.87
CA LEU A 173 -2.12 -10.22 16.04
C LEU A 173 -2.06 -8.80 16.64
N GLY A 174 -3.21 -8.14 16.88
CA GLY A 174 -3.30 -6.79 17.43
C GLY A 174 -3.21 -5.66 16.40
N CYS A 175 -3.52 -5.96 15.13
CA CYS A 175 -3.72 -4.98 14.07
C CYS A 175 -5.07 -4.26 14.16
#